data_AF-B1ZTA7-F1
#
_entry.id   AF-B1ZTA7-F1
#
_cell.length_a   1.000
_cell.length_b   1.000
_cell.length_c   1.000
_cell.angle_alpha   90.00
_cell.angle_beta   90.00
_cell.angle_gamma   90.00
#
_symmetry.space_group_name_H-M   'P 1'
#
loop_
_entity.id
_entity.type
_entity.pdbx_description
1 polymer ?
#
loop_
_entity_poly.entity_id
_entity_poly.type
_entity_poly.pdbx_seq_one_letter_code
_entity_poly.pdbx_strand_id
1 'polypeptide(L)'
;MKTISLLLPLAALVLFGAGCDHTALKPGYATFIDVHEFGPGKVTAADVAKAHKADLATQGRHDVRFVDYWVDAEHGRVYCLSEAKNAASVIATHREAHGLLPAQIHAVSATHAALPTPSPEHPLFLDEHDFGPGQVKADAVAGAHEKDLAVQAQFGVRFVDYWVDEREGKVFCLAEAPNAEAVRATHRQAHGLLPTTIVPVTDGR
;
A
#
# COMPACT_ATOMS: atom_id res chain seq x y z
N MET A 1 -70.43 -5.25 -4.23
CA MET A 1 -69.29 -5.84 -3.48
C MET A 1 -68.02 -5.36 -4.17
N LYS A 2 -67.22 -4.49 -3.52
CA LYS A 2 -65.99 -3.92 -4.10
C LYS A 2 -64.79 -4.74 -3.60
N THR A 3 -64.06 -5.38 -4.51
CA THR A 3 -62.78 -6.02 -4.26
C THR A 3 -61.69 -4.94 -4.17
N ILE A 4 -61.02 -4.85 -3.01
CA ILE A 4 -59.86 -3.99 -2.79
C ILE A 4 -58.62 -4.81 -3.17
N SER A 5 -57.91 -4.38 -4.21
CA SER A 5 -56.61 -4.93 -4.59
C SER A 5 -55.53 -4.19 -3.79
N LEU A 6 -54.82 -4.92 -2.93
CA LEU A 6 -53.66 -4.41 -2.21
C LEU A 6 -52.42 -4.55 -3.11
N LEU A 7 -51.95 -3.45 -3.69
CA LEU A 7 -50.61 -3.34 -4.26
C LEU A 7 -49.64 -2.96 -3.14
N LEU A 8 -48.74 -3.88 -2.76
CA LEU A 8 -47.54 -3.53 -2.00
C LEU A 8 -46.50 -2.90 -2.95
N PRO A 9 -45.80 -1.83 -2.56
CA PRO A 9 -44.70 -1.32 -3.35
C PRO A 9 -43.48 -2.24 -3.20
N LEU A 10 -42.89 -2.57 -4.35
CA LEU A 10 -41.61 -3.27 -4.45
C LEU A 10 -40.51 -2.34 -3.90
N ALA A 11 -39.98 -2.64 -2.72
CA ALA A 11 -38.81 -1.93 -2.20
C ALA A 11 -37.59 -2.33 -3.05
N ALA A 12 -37.04 -1.38 -3.80
CA ALA A 12 -35.79 -1.55 -4.51
C ALA A 12 -34.65 -1.73 -3.48
N LEU A 13 -34.16 -2.96 -3.37
CA LEU A 13 -32.96 -3.27 -2.61
C LEU A 13 -31.76 -2.70 -3.38
N VAL A 14 -31.31 -1.51 -2.98
CA VAL A 14 -30.04 -0.96 -3.45
C VAL A 14 -28.93 -1.79 -2.84
N LEU A 15 -28.35 -2.69 -3.64
CA LEU A 15 -27.11 -3.38 -3.32
C LEU A 15 -25.98 -2.34 -3.33
N PHE A 16 -25.55 -1.89 -2.16
CA PHE A 16 -24.26 -1.22 -2.03
C PHE A 16 -23.19 -2.26 -2.31
N GLY A 17 -22.53 -2.15 -3.47
CA GLY A 17 -21.30 -2.88 -3.73
C GLY A 17 -20.25 -2.47 -2.71
N ALA A 18 -19.59 -3.45 -2.09
CA ALA A 18 -18.39 -3.24 -1.31
C ALA A 18 -17.25 -2.86 -2.27
N GLY A 19 -17.23 -1.61 -2.71
CA GLY A 19 -16.05 -0.99 -3.31
C GLY A 19 -15.16 -0.47 -2.20
N CYS A 20 -13.84 -0.64 -2.34
CA CYS A 20 -12.85 0.02 -1.49
C CYS A 20 -13.15 1.52 -1.48
N ASP A 21 -13.56 2.04 -0.33
CA ASP A 21 -13.95 3.44 -0.17
C ASP A 21 -12.66 4.28 -0.21
N HIS A 22 -12.33 4.78 -1.41
CA HIS A 22 -11.28 5.77 -1.65
C HIS A 22 -11.74 7.14 -1.15
N THR A 23 -12.03 7.24 0.16
CA THR A 23 -12.32 8.51 0.80
C THR A 23 -11.07 9.37 0.81
N ALA A 24 -11.21 10.64 0.43
CA ALA A 24 -10.14 11.62 0.59
C ALA A 24 -9.63 11.66 2.05
N LEU A 25 -8.33 11.92 2.19
CA LEU A 25 -7.69 12.06 3.51
C LEU A 25 -8.48 13.04 4.40
N LYS A 26 -8.67 12.64 5.66
CA LYS A 26 -9.27 13.51 6.68
C LYS A 26 -8.40 14.76 6.91
N PRO A 27 -8.98 15.95 7.17
CA PRO A 27 -8.19 17.15 7.46
C PRO A 27 -7.20 16.94 8.62
N GLY A 28 -5.94 17.33 8.40
CA GLY A 28 -4.86 17.18 9.37
C GLY A 28 -4.25 15.77 9.45
N TYR A 29 -4.65 14.85 8.58
CA TYR A 29 -4.03 13.54 8.45
C TYR A 29 -2.86 13.58 7.46
N ALA A 30 -1.93 12.66 7.69
CA ALA A 30 -0.87 12.28 6.77
C ALA A 30 -1.01 10.78 6.45
N THR A 31 -0.36 10.37 5.36
CA THR A 31 -0.21 8.96 4.99
C THR A 31 1.11 8.43 5.56
N PHE A 32 1.11 7.18 6.01
CA PHE A 32 2.27 6.51 6.55
C PHE A 32 2.48 5.16 5.87
N ILE A 33 3.74 4.86 5.56
CA ILE A 33 4.18 3.48 5.33
C ILE A 33 5.03 3.08 6.52
N ASP A 34 4.61 2.04 7.22
CA ASP A 34 5.43 1.37 8.21
C ASP A 34 5.91 0.01 7.70
N VAL A 35 7.11 -0.36 8.12
CA VAL A 35 7.81 -1.56 7.68
C VAL A 35 8.13 -2.42 8.89
N HIS A 36 7.66 -3.66 8.89
CA HIS A 36 8.00 -4.67 9.87
C HIS A 36 9.04 -5.63 9.30
N GLU A 37 10.02 -6.01 10.12
CA GLU A 37 11.05 -6.97 9.76
C GLU A 37 11.09 -8.09 10.81
N PHE A 38 10.75 -9.30 10.39
CA PHE A 38 10.73 -10.50 11.23
C PHE A 38 11.87 -11.47 10.89
N GLY A 39 12.45 -11.31 9.70
CA GLY A 39 13.46 -12.20 9.15
C GLY A 39 12.87 -13.41 8.40
N PRO A 40 13.68 -14.10 7.59
CA PRO A 40 13.21 -15.13 6.66
C PRO A 40 12.40 -16.25 7.33
N GLY A 41 11.27 -16.60 6.73
CA GLY A 41 10.40 -17.70 7.17
C GLY A 41 9.67 -17.48 8.51
N LYS A 42 9.63 -16.24 9.02
CA LYS A 42 8.94 -15.90 10.28
C LYS A 42 7.53 -15.34 10.10
N VAL A 43 7.12 -15.04 8.87
CA VAL A 43 5.82 -14.43 8.57
C VAL A 43 5.11 -15.23 7.48
N THR A 44 3.80 -15.41 7.63
CA THR A 44 2.92 -15.93 6.58
C THR A 44 1.85 -14.89 6.26
N ALA A 45 1.32 -14.91 5.02
CA ALA A 45 0.22 -14.03 4.65
C ALA A 45 -1.01 -14.18 5.59
N ALA A 46 -1.27 -15.41 6.08
CA ALA A 46 -2.34 -15.67 7.04
C ALA A 46 -2.09 -15.02 8.41
N ASP A 47 -0.85 -15.03 8.91
CA ASP A 47 -0.49 -14.38 10.16
C ASP A 47 -0.62 -12.85 10.05
N VAL A 48 -0.18 -12.28 8.92
CA VAL A 48 -0.33 -10.83 8.67
C VAL A 48 -1.81 -10.44 8.54
N ALA A 49 -2.63 -11.22 7.81
CA ALA A 49 -4.06 -10.96 7.70
C ALA A 49 -4.75 -10.97 9.08
N LYS A 50 -4.34 -11.88 9.96
CA LYS A 50 -4.82 -11.93 11.34
C LYS A 50 -4.38 -10.71 12.16
N ALA A 51 -3.12 -10.27 12.03
CA ALA A 51 -2.60 -9.07 12.69
C ALA A 51 -3.34 -7.82 12.20
N HIS A 52 -3.47 -7.64 10.89
CA HIS A 52 -4.18 -6.54 10.28
C HIS A 52 -5.65 -6.48 10.72
N LYS A 53 -6.34 -7.63 10.85
CA LYS A 53 -7.69 -7.67 11.42
C LYS A 53 -7.74 -7.13 12.86
N ALA A 54 -6.71 -7.38 13.67
CA ALA A 54 -6.61 -6.84 15.01
C ALA A 54 -6.36 -5.32 15.00
N ASP A 55 -5.53 -4.84 14.07
CA ASP A 55 -5.33 -3.40 13.84
C ASP A 55 -6.65 -2.72 13.48
N LEU A 56 -7.39 -3.29 12.51
CA LEU A 56 -8.68 -2.76 12.08
C LEU A 56 -9.71 -2.70 13.22
N ALA A 57 -9.69 -3.67 14.14
CA ALA A 57 -10.56 -3.69 15.32
C ALA A 57 -10.16 -2.63 16.37
N THR A 58 -8.92 -2.16 16.34
CA THR A 58 -8.32 -1.25 17.34
C THR A 58 -8.21 0.19 16.84
N GLN A 59 -8.09 0.41 15.53
CA GLN A 59 -7.74 1.68 14.88
C GLN A 59 -8.59 2.88 15.30
N GLY A 60 -9.90 2.65 15.55
CA GLY A 60 -10.83 3.71 15.96
C GLY A 60 -10.48 4.32 17.32
N ARG A 61 -9.78 3.60 18.19
CA ARG A 61 -9.35 4.08 19.51
C ARG A 61 -8.19 5.07 19.44
N HIS A 62 -7.39 4.99 18.37
CA HIS A 62 -6.22 5.84 18.13
C HIS A 62 -6.41 6.83 16.97
N ASP A 63 -7.63 6.89 16.41
CA ASP A 63 -8.00 7.75 15.29
C ASP A 63 -7.19 7.48 14.01
N VAL A 64 -6.85 6.20 13.78
CA VAL A 64 -6.08 5.70 12.63
C VAL A 64 -7.02 5.05 11.62
N ARG A 65 -6.66 5.13 10.33
CA ARG A 65 -7.22 4.32 9.26
C ARG A 65 -6.12 3.47 8.64
N PHE A 66 -6.17 2.15 8.80
CA PHE A 66 -5.33 1.26 8.01
C PHE A 66 -5.96 1.09 6.62
N VAL A 67 -5.14 1.23 5.57
CA VAL A 67 -5.59 1.29 4.17
C VAL A 67 -5.33 -0.02 3.46
N ASP A 68 -4.06 -0.43 3.37
CA ASP A 68 -3.61 -1.62 2.66
C ASP A 68 -2.36 -2.20 3.33
N TYR A 69 -1.98 -3.41 2.95
CA TYR A 69 -0.69 -3.99 3.34
C TYR A 69 -0.15 -4.96 2.28
N TRP A 70 1.17 -5.16 2.30
CA TRP A 70 1.91 -6.04 1.41
C TRP A 70 2.88 -6.91 2.19
N VAL A 71 2.96 -8.20 1.81
CA VAL A 71 3.73 -9.21 2.53
C VAL A 71 4.79 -9.82 1.64
N ASP A 72 6.05 -9.68 2.04
CA ASP A 72 7.18 -10.47 1.57
C ASP A 72 7.45 -11.59 2.59
N ALA A 73 6.87 -12.77 2.32
CA ALA A 73 7.02 -13.94 3.18
C ALA A 73 8.42 -14.56 3.11
N GLU A 74 9.14 -14.35 2.01
CA GLU A 74 10.48 -14.93 1.78
C GLU A 74 11.49 -14.31 2.75
N HIS A 75 11.52 -12.97 2.82
CA HIS A 75 12.45 -12.24 3.68
C HIS A 75 11.84 -11.84 5.02
N GLY A 76 10.53 -12.05 5.20
CA GLY A 76 9.82 -11.73 6.44
C GLY A 76 9.60 -10.23 6.62
N ARG A 77 9.21 -9.53 5.55
CA ARG A 77 8.92 -8.09 5.58
C ARG A 77 7.43 -7.84 5.34
N VAL A 78 6.90 -6.85 6.04
CA VAL A 78 5.50 -6.41 5.87
C VAL A 78 5.49 -4.89 5.77
N TYR A 79 4.74 -4.38 4.80
CA TYR A 79 4.53 -2.96 4.59
C TYR A 79 3.07 -2.66 4.84
N CYS A 80 2.77 -1.73 5.75
CA CYS A 80 1.39 -1.30 6.01
C CYS A 80 1.23 0.15 5.57
N LEU A 81 0.16 0.43 4.81
CA LEU A 81 -0.26 1.78 4.47
C LEU A 81 -1.34 2.23 5.45
N SER A 82 -1.16 3.37 6.08
CA SER A 82 -2.13 3.93 7.02
C SER A 82 -2.27 5.44 6.93
N GLU A 83 -3.36 5.97 7.46
CA GLU A 83 -3.66 7.40 7.51
C GLU A 83 -3.92 7.78 8.97
N ALA A 84 -3.19 8.78 9.47
CA ALA A 84 -3.32 9.23 10.86
C ALA A 84 -2.88 10.70 11.01
N LYS A 85 -3.13 11.30 12.17
CA LYS A 85 -2.59 12.63 12.51
C LYS A 85 -1.07 12.62 12.76
N ASN A 86 -0.53 11.47 13.17
CA ASN A 86 0.88 11.30 13.48
C ASN A 86 1.25 9.80 13.54
N ALA A 87 2.53 9.50 13.39
CA ALA A 87 3.09 8.15 13.46
C ALA A 87 2.89 7.48 14.83
N ALA A 88 2.83 8.25 15.92
CA ALA A 88 2.69 7.69 17.26
C ALA A 88 1.34 7.00 17.46
N SER A 89 0.26 7.51 16.84
CA SER A 89 -1.05 6.86 16.82
C SER A 89 -1.03 5.51 16.07
N VAL A 90 -0.30 5.43 14.95
CA VAL A 90 -0.14 4.18 14.19
C VAL A 90 0.59 3.13 15.05
N ILE A 91 1.74 3.51 15.64
CA ILE A 91 2.51 2.65 16.54
C ILE A 91 1.69 2.22 17.77
N ALA A 92 0.91 3.14 18.35
CA ALA A 92 0.06 2.83 19.50
C ALA A 92 -1.04 1.80 19.14
N THR A 93 -1.58 1.87 17.92
CA THR A 93 -2.56 0.90 17.44
C THR A 93 -1.94 -0.50 17.36
N HIS A 94 -0.82 -0.66 16.66
CA HIS A 94 -0.12 -1.95 16.58
C HIS A 94 0.24 -2.51 17.96
N ARG A 95 0.72 -1.63 18.87
CA ARG A 95 1.07 -2.01 20.24
C ARG A 95 -0.13 -2.59 20.99
N GLU A 96 -1.29 -1.95 20.92
CA GLU A 96 -2.50 -2.40 21.60
C GLU A 96 -3.13 -3.61 20.91
N ALA A 97 -3.12 -3.65 19.57
CA ALA A 97 -3.76 -4.70 18.79
C ALA A 97 -3.08 -6.07 18.95
N HIS A 98 -1.75 -6.12 18.78
CA HIS A 98 -1.00 -7.38 18.75
C HIS A 98 0.44 -7.28 19.28
N GLY A 99 0.93 -6.08 19.61
CA GLY A 99 2.24 -5.87 20.22
C GLY A 99 3.45 -5.98 19.27
N LEU A 100 3.22 -6.18 17.98
CA LEU A 100 4.29 -6.21 16.97
C LEU A 100 4.51 -4.79 16.48
N LEU A 101 5.67 -4.19 16.78
CA LEU A 101 5.97 -2.82 16.38
C LEU A 101 6.73 -2.82 15.04
N PRO A 102 6.53 -1.80 14.19
CA PRO A 102 7.30 -1.67 12.98
C PRO A 102 8.76 -1.31 13.30
N ALA A 103 9.68 -1.78 12.45
CA ALA A 103 11.09 -1.40 12.48
C ALA A 103 11.27 0.05 12.00
N GLN A 104 10.43 0.49 11.06
CA GLN A 104 10.48 1.82 10.45
C GLN A 104 9.06 2.35 10.22
N ILE A 105 8.86 3.66 10.33
CA ILE A 105 7.62 4.33 9.93
C ILE A 105 7.95 5.64 9.24
N HIS A 106 7.41 5.81 8.04
CA HIS A 106 7.68 6.92 7.13
C HIS A 106 6.41 7.73 6.91
N ALA A 107 6.51 9.05 7.04
CA ALA A 107 5.42 9.94 6.64
C ALA A 107 5.60 10.19 5.14
N VAL A 108 4.65 9.72 4.34
CA VAL A 108 4.79 9.68 2.88
C VAL A 108 3.79 10.58 2.17
N SER A 109 4.10 10.92 0.92
CA SER A 109 3.14 11.55 0.00
C SER A 109 1.86 10.73 -0.10
N ALA A 110 0.72 11.42 -0.17
CA ALA A 110 -0.55 10.78 -0.41
C ALA A 110 -0.68 10.46 -1.90
N THR A 111 -0.82 9.18 -2.21
CA THR A 111 -1.19 8.68 -3.53
C THR A 111 -2.14 7.50 -3.33
N HIS A 112 -3.11 7.40 -4.22
CA HIS A 112 -4.14 6.36 -4.15
C HIS A 112 -4.49 5.93 -5.57
N ALA A 113 -3.52 5.31 -6.26
CA ALA A 113 -3.85 4.58 -7.46
C ALA A 113 -4.70 3.35 -7.08
N ALA A 114 -5.70 3.04 -7.92
CA ALA A 114 -6.45 1.82 -7.72
C ALA A 114 -5.53 0.61 -7.93
N LEU A 115 -5.36 -0.21 -6.89
CA LEU A 115 -4.53 -1.39 -6.97
C LEU A 115 -5.14 -2.42 -7.93
N PRO A 116 -4.39 -2.93 -8.91
CA PRO A 116 -4.89 -3.94 -9.81
C PRO A 116 -5.08 -5.29 -9.14
N THR A 117 -5.78 -6.20 -9.82
CA THR A 117 -5.80 -7.61 -9.44
C THR A 117 -4.53 -8.28 -9.98
N PRO A 118 -3.62 -8.77 -9.11
CA PRO A 118 -2.40 -9.40 -9.55
C PRO A 118 -2.70 -10.67 -10.36
N SER A 119 -1.80 -11.01 -11.27
CA SER A 119 -1.88 -12.24 -12.07
C SER A 119 -0.64 -13.11 -11.81
N PRO A 120 -0.71 -14.45 -11.96
CA PRO A 120 0.47 -15.29 -11.82
C PRO A 120 1.63 -14.92 -12.75
N GLU A 121 1.31 -14.38 -13.93
CA GLU A 121 2.28 -13.89 -14.91
C GLU A 121 2.86 -12.50 -14.59
N HIS A 122 2.16 -11.69 -13.78
CA HIS A 122 2.63 -10.39 -13.32
C HIS A 122 2.35 -10.23 -11.81
N PRO A 123 3.12 -10.92 -10.95
CA PRO A 123 3.03 -10.71 -9.50
C PRO A 123 3.42 -9.28 -9.11
N LEU A 124 3.03 -8.88 -7.89
CA LEU A 124 3.41 -7.59 -7.33
C LEU A 124 4.85 -7.62 -6.81
N PHE A 125 5.52 -6.50 -7.02
CA PHE A 125 6.82 -6.17 -6.47
C PHE A 125 6.73 -4.83 -5.76
N LEU A 126 7.35 -4.76 -4.59
CA LEU A 126 7.60 -3.51 -3.88
C LEU A 126 9.10 -3.25 -3.92
N ASP A 127 9.48 -2.09 -4.45
CA ASP A 127 10.86 -1.64 -4.46
C ASP A 127 11.05 -0.41 -3.57
N GLU A 128 12.28 -0.29 -3.06
CA GLU A 128 12.69 0.77 -2.16
C GLU A 128 13.91 1.49 -2.70
N HIS A 129 13.86 2.81 -2.63
CA HIS A 129 15.02 3.67 -2.81
C HIS A 129 15.36 4.37 -1.51
N ASP A 130 16.66 4.50 -1.26
CA ASP A 130 17.22 5.28 -0.16
C ASP A 130 18.22 6.29 -0.72
N PHE A 131 17.85 7.55 -0.67
CA PHE A 131 18.69 8.68 -1.07
C PHE A 131 19.33 9.39 0.13
N GLY A 132 18.91 9.04 1.35
CA GLY A 132 19.27 9.73 2.58
C GLY A 132 18.51 11.04 2.83
N PRO A 133 18.55 11.55 4.08
CA PRO A 133 17.67 12.64 4.51
C PRO A 133 17.76 13.91 3.65
N GLY A 134 16.61 14.40 3.23
CA GLY A 134 16.47 15.65 2.46
C GLY A 134 17.01 15.62 1.02
N GLN A 135 17.46 14.47 0.51
CA GLN A 135 18.03 14.33 -0.83
C GLN A 135 16.99 14.07 -1.94
N VAL A 136 15.72 13.83 -1.57
CA VAL A 136 14.64 13.56 -2.52
C VAL A 136 13.56 14.63 -2.44
N LYS A 137 12.93 14.92 -3.59
CA LYS A 137 11.75 15.79 -3.69
C LYS A 137 10.58 15.08 -4.34
N ALA A 138 9.38 15.27 -3.82
CA ALA A 138 8.16 14.62 -4.33
C ALA A 138 7.98 14.87 -5.84
N ASP A 139 8.15 16.13 -6.30
CA ASP A 139 8.06 16.48 -7.73
C ASP A 139 9.12 15.79 -8.59
N ALA A 140 10.32 15.57 -8.04
CA ALA A 140 11.39 14.87 -8.75
C ALA A 140 11.07 13.37 -8.88
N VAL A 141 10.45 12.76 -7.86
CA VAL A 141 9.98 11.38 -7.91
C VAL A 141 8.81 11.24 -8.88
N ALA A 142 7.85 12.17 -8.88
CA ALA A 142 6.77 12.18 -9.86
C ALA A 142 7.33 12.22 -11.29
N GLY A 143 8.31 13.09 -11.55
CA GLY A 143 9.00 13.14 -12.85
C GLY A 143 9.84 11.89 -13.18
N ALA A 144 10.31 11.15 -12.18
CA ALA A 144 10.97 9.86 -12.40
C ALA A 144 9.94 8.76 -12.73
N HIS A 145 8.84 8.71 -11.98
CA HIS A 145 7.72 7.80 -12.21
C HIS A 145 7.14 7.96 -13.62
N GLU A 146 6.95 9.19 -14.11
CA GLU A 146 6.51 9.40 -15.51
C GLU A 146 7.49 8.82 -16.54
N LYS A 147 8.79 8.80 -16.25
CA LYS A 147 9.78 8.16 -17.14
C LYS A 147 9.68 6.64 -17.07
N ASP A 148 9.41 6.09 -15.89
CA ASP A 148 9.13 4.67 -15.72
C ASP A 148 7.90 4.27 -16.53
N LEU A 149 6.79 5.03 -16.41
CA LEU A 149 5.56 4.84 -17.19
C LEU A 149 5.83 4.87 -18.71
N ALA A 150 6.71 5.75 -19.18
CA ALA A 150 7.01 5.88 -20.60
C ALA A 150 7.72 4.65 -21.20
N VAL A 151 8.40 3.83 -20.40
CA VAL A 151 9.19 2.68 -20.89
C VAL A 151 8.73 1.32 -20.36
N GLN A 152 7.85 1.27 -19.35
CA GLN A 152 7.44 0.03 -18.66
C GLN A 152 6.92 -1.09 -19.58
N ALA A 153 6.19 -0.73 -20.64
CA ALA A 153 5.60 -1.71 -21.56
C ALA A 153 6.66 -2.56 -22.27
N GLN A 154 7.88 -2.04 -22.44
CA GLN A 154 9.00 -2.77 -23.08
C GLN A 154 9.49 -3.94 -22.22
N PHE A 155 9.25 -3.89 -20.92
CA PHE A 155 9.70 -4.88 -19.94
C PHE A 155 8.56 -5.73 -19.39
N GLY A 156 7.33 -5.53 -19.86
CA GLY A 156 6.14 -6.14 -19.26
C GLY A 156 5.87 -5.67 -17.83
N VAL A 157 6.32 -4.46 -17.48
CA VAL A 157 6.09 -3.87 -16.16
C VAL A 157 4.87 -2.97 -16.21
N ARG A 158 4.12 -2.93 -15.12
CA ARG A 158 3.14 -1.89 -14.83
C ARG A 158 3.42 -1.32 -13.45
N PHE A 159 3.96 -0.11 -13.40
CA PHE A 159 4.00 0.64 -12.14
C PHE A 159 2.58 1.05 -11.74
N VAL A 160 2.25 0.81 -10.48
CA VAL A 160 0.91 0.97 -9.90
C VAL A 160 0.83 2.24 -9.07
N ASP A 161 1.71 2.38 -8.08
CA ASP A 161 1.71 3.52 -7.16
C ASP A 161 3.12 3.77 -6.62
N TYR A 162 3.33 4.93 -5.99
CA TYR A 162 4.58 5.29 -5.34
C TYR A 162 4.36 6.24 -4.15
N TRP A 163 5.21 6.12 -3.14
CA TRP A 163 5.12 6.91 -1.90
C TRP A 163 6.48 7.48 -1.54
N VAL A 164 6.53 8.76 -1.17
CA VAL A 164 7.78 9.51 -0.94
C VAL A 164 7.83 10.09 0.47
N ASP A 165 8.87 9.76 1.24
CA ASP A 165 9.28 10.46 2.44
C ASP A 165 10.44 11.40 2.12
N GLU A 166 10.15 12.67 1.84
CA GLU A 166 11.17 13.68 1.53
C GLU A 166 12.11 13.95 2.70
N ARG A 167 11.65 13.72 3.95
CA ARG A 167 12.44 13.99 5.14
C ARG A 167 13.55 12.95 5.29
N GLU A 168 13.19 11.68 5.20
CA GLU A 168 14.15 10.57 5.35
C GLU A 168 14.83 10.17 4.04
N GLY A 169 14.34 10.64 2.88
CA GLY A 169 14.90 10.28 1.59
C GLY A 169 14.45 8.92 1.07
N LYS A 170 13.27 8.45 1.49
CA LYS A 170 12.75 7.12 1.12
C LYS A 170 11.71 7.23 0.01
N VAL A 171 11.77 6.29 -0.93
CA VAL A 171 10.73 6.09 -1.95
C VAL A 171 10.36 4.62 -1.96
N PHE A 172 9.06 4.36 -1.97
CA PHE A 172 8.49 3.02 -2.15
C PHE A 172 7.71 3.02 -3.46
N CYS A 173 7.95 2.07 -4.36
CA CYS A 173 7.16 1.91 -5.57
C CYS A 173 6.51 0.53 -5.57
N LEU A 174 5.27 0.47 -6.03
CA LEU A 174 4.55 -0.78 -6.25
C LEU A 174 4.40 -1.01 -7.75
N ALA A 175 4.75 -2.19 -8.22
CA ALA A 175 4.64 -2.57 -9.62
C ALA A 175 4.16 -4.01 -9.79
N GLU A 176 3.46 -4.29 -10.89
CA GLU A 176 3.30 -5.64 -11.41
C GLU A 176 4.38 -5.89 -12.46
N ALA A 177 5.02 -7.06 -12.42
CA ALA A 177 6.10 -7.38 -13.35
C ALA A 177 6.26 -8.90 -13.52
N PRO A 178 6.88 -9.36 -14.61
CA PRO A 178 7.20 -10.78 -14.77
C PRO A 178 8.27 -11.27 -13.79
N ASN A 179 9.13 -10.37 -13.29
CA ASN A 179 10.15 -10.62 -12.27
C ASN A 179 10.79 -9.30 -11.78
N ALA A 180 11.57 -9.37 -10.70
CA ALA A 180 12.28 -8.22 -10.13
C ALA A 180 13.31 -7.58 -11.08
N GLU A 181 13.95 -8.34 -11.98
CA GLU A 181 14.90 -7.75 -12.93
C GLU A 181 14.19 -6.90 -13.99
N ALA A 182 12.96 -7.23 -14.36
CA ALA A 182 12.16 -6.39 -15.26
C ALA A 182 11.88 -5.01 -14.63
N VAL A 183 11.53 -4.97 -13.34
CA VAL A 183 11.39 -3.70 -12.57
C VAL A 183 12.71 -2.94 -12.58
N ARG A 184 13.82 -3.61 -12.23
CA ARG A 184 15.16 -3.00 -12.21
C ARG A 184 15.59 -2.46 -13.58
N ALA A 185 15.32 -3.21 -14.65
CA ALA A 185 15.65 -2.83 -16.01
C ALA A 185 14.85 -1.61 -16.48
N THR A 186 13.58 -1.51 -16.05
CA THR A 186 12.73 -0.36 -16.34
C THR A 186 13.29 0.91 -15.70
N HIS A 187 13.58 0.91 -14.40
CA HIS A 187 14.24 2.04 -13.72
C HIS A 187 15.58 2.41 -14.35
N ARG A 188 16.40 1.39 -14.68
CA ARG A 188 17.70 1.59 -15.34
C ARG A 188 17.57 2.35 -16.65
N GLN A 189 16.59 2.01 -17.48
CA GLN A 189 16.36 2.68 -18.75
C GLN A 189 15.68 4.03 -18.59
N ALA A 190 14.72 4.15 -17.68
CA ALA A 190 13.93 5.36 -17.47
C ALA A 190 14.78 6.53 -16.93
N HIS A 191 15.57 6.28 -15.89
CA HIS A 191 16.29 7.35 -15.18
C HIS A 191 17.61 6.91 -14.53
N GLY A 192 17.93 5.61 -14.50
CA GLY A 192 19.21 5.10 -14.00
C GLY A 192 19.36 5.07 -12.47
N LEU A 193 18.36 5.56 -11.73
CA LEU A 193 18.32 5.45 -10.27
C LEU A 193 17.79 4.06 -9.94
N LEU A 194 18.60 3.22 -9.30
CA LEU A 194 18.21 1.84 -9.01
C LEU A 194 17.75 1.69 -7.56
N PRO A 195 16.72 0.88 -7.30
CA PRO A 195 16.28 0.62 -5.93
C PRO A 195 17.34 -0.18 -5.16
N THR A 196 17.43 0.11 -3.86
CA THR A 196 18.24 -0.63 -2.90
C THR A 196 17.66 -2.01 -2.63
N THR A 197 16.34 -2.17 -2.79
CA THR A 197 15.65 -3.44 -2.59
C THR A 197 14.49 -3.58 -3.56
N ILE A 198 14.25 -4.78 -4.07
CA ILE A 198 13.06 -5.15 -4.87
C ILE A 198 12.62 -6.50 -4.34
N VAL A 199 11.41 -6.60 -3.78
CA VAL A 199 10.90 -7.85 -3.22
C VAL A 199 9.55 -8.21 -3.83
N PRO A 200 9.28 -9.50 -4.11
CA PRO A 200 7.94 -9.94 -4.44
C PRO A 200 7.04 -9.76 -3.22
N VAL A 201 5.82 -9.30 -3.43
CA VAL A 201 4.85 -9.12 -2.35
C VAL A 201 3.50 -9.72 -2.71
N THR A 202 2.77 -10.17 -1.69
CA THR A 202 1.34 -10.48 -1.81
C THR A 202 0.56 -9.34 -1.16
N ASP A 203 -0.48 -8.83 -1.81
CA ASP A 203 -1.36 -7.83 -1.21
C ASP A 203 -2.34 -8.46 -0.22
N GLY A 204 -2.84 -7.63 0.69
CA GLY A 204 -3.69 -8.05 1.80
C GLY A 204 -5.18 -8.26 1.51
N ARG A 205 -5.58 -8.20 0.23
CA ARG A 205 -6.98 -8.22 -0.20
C ARG A 205 -7.53 -9.63 -0.43
#